data_AF-J2MLX5-F1
#
_entry.id   AF-J2MLX5-F1
#
_cell.length_a   1.000
_cell.length_b   1.000
_cell.length_c   1.000
_cell.angle_alpha   90.00
_cell.angle_beta   90.00
_cell.angle_gamma   90.00
#
_symmetry.space_group_name_H-M   'P 1'
#
loop_
_entity.id
_entity.type
_entity.pdbx_description
1 polymer ?
#
loop_
_entity_poly.entity_id
_entity_poly.type
_entity_poly.pdbx_seq_one_letter_code
_entity_poly.pdbx_strand_id
1 'polypeptide(L)'
;MTVLHSSALPGQPSRHRVCVLPGDGVGVEVVEAILPIFEALALPIDLDFGQIGWECWRTGGDPVPAETWAKIAAADATLLGAITSKALQEAEAELPEQLRNTSRVYVSPVIQLRQRLSLYANVRPVTDVLGEGRFRFTVIRENTEGLYAGLDFAAIPAEFEPVLKARNWPGRPGTATRPRMRR
;
A
#
# COMPACT_ATOMS: atom_id res chain seq x y z
N MET A 1 -29.54 -16.75 18.65
CA MET A 1 -28.21 -16.10 18.62
C MET A 1 -28.43 -14.63 18.35
N THR A 2 -28.54 -13.86 19.42
CA THR A 2 -28.92 -12.43 19.36
C THR A 2 -27.65 -11.61 19.18
N VAL A 3 -27.59 -10.85 18.10
CA VAL A 3 -26.52 -9.88 17.85
C VAL A 3 -26.76 -8.72 18.83
N LEU A 4 -26.01 -8.69 19.93
CA LEU A 4 -26.01 -7.56 20.85
C LEU A 4 -25.29 -6.40 20.15
N HIS A 5 -26.08 -5.44 19.64
CA HIS A 5 -25.58 -4.10 19.39
C HIS A 5 -25.19 -3.51 20.75
N SER A 6 -23.88 -3.48 21.03
CA SER A 6 -23.33 -2.82 22.20
C SER A 6 -23.51 -1.31 22.02
N SER A 7 -24.52 -0.75 22.67
CA SER A 7 -24.56 0.69 22.93
C SER A 7 -23.56 0.96 24.05
N ALA A 8 -22.55 1.77 23.77
CA ALA A 8 -21.49 2.09 24.72
C ALA A 8 -22.09 2.67 26.02
N LEU A 9 -21.72 2.11 27.16
CA LEU A 9 -22.05 2.67 28.46
C LEU A 9 -21.33 4.03 28.64
N PRO A 10 -21.98 5.03 29.25
CA PRO A 10 -21.38 6.35 29.44
C PRO A 10 -20.10 6.24 30.29
N GLY A 11 -18.96 6.63 29.70
CA GLY A 11 -17.64 6.61 30.33
C GLY A 11 -16.64 5.61 29.71
N GLN A 12 -17.07 4.75 28.77
CA GLN A 12 -16.14 3.86 28.06
C GLN A 12 -15.55 4.57 26.83
N PRO A 13 -14.22 4.55 26.62
CA PRO A 13 -13.62 5.14 25.41
C PRO A 13 -14.20 4.46 24.16
N SER A 14 -14.53 5.27 23.15
CA SER A 14 -14.94 4.76 21.84
C SER A 14 -13.89 3.81 21.30
N ARG A 15 -14.28 2.58 20.97
CA ARG A 15 -13.36 1.59 20.43
C ARG A 15 -13.10 1.88 18.95
N HIS A 16 -11.85 1.79 18.54
CA HIS A 16 -11.45 1.92 17.15
C HIS A 16 -11.32 0.54 16.50
N ARG A 17 -11.77 0.40 15.25
CA ARG A 17 -11.56 -0.83 14.47
C ARG A 17 -10.27 -0.73 13.67
N VAL A 18 -9.41 -1.73 13.81
CA VAL A 18 -8.19 -1.88 13.01
C VAL A 18 -8.33 -3.12 12.15
N CYS A 19 -8.29 -2.95 10.84
CA CYS A 19 -8.19 -4.07 9.91
C CYS A 19 -6.76 -4.60 9.90
N VAL A 20 -6.56 -5.84 10.33
CA VAL A 20 -5.25 -6.50 10.35
C VAL A 20 -5.11 -7.37 9.12
N LEU A 21 -4.10 -7.07 8.32
CA LEU A 21 -3.76 -7.73 7.07
C LEU A 21 -2.37 -8.37 7.22
N PRO A 22 -2.29 -9.67 7.55
CA PRO A 22 -1.01 -10.33 7.89
C PRO A 22 0.03 -10.28 6.76
N GLY A 23 -0.44 -10.30 5.52
CA GLY A 23 0.42 -10.32 4.34
C GLY A 23 1.02 -11.69 4.05
N ASP A 24 2.25 -11.71 3.55
CA ASP A 24 2.94 -12.90 3.05
C ASP A 24 4.29 -13.11 3.74
N GLY A 25 4.77 -14.35 3.76
CA GLY A 25 6.10 -14.71 4.27
C GLY A 25 6.31 -14.21 5.69
N VAL A 26 7.44 -13.52 5.93
CA VAL A 26 7.78 -12.92 7.23
C VAL A 26 6.73 -11.92 7.75
N GLY A 27 5.87 -11.38 6.87
CA GLY A 27 4.78 -10.50 7.29
C GLY A 27 3.85 -11.16 8.31
N VAL A 28 3.53 -12.45 8.12
CA VAL A 28 2.65 -13.20 9.01
C VAL A 28 3.27 -13.35 10.39
N GLU A 29 4.52 -13.82 10.46
CA GLU A 29 5.26 -14.01 11.73
C GLU A 29 5.42 -12.69 12.50
N VAL A 30 5.73 -11.60 11.81
CA VAL A 30 5.85 -10.27 12.44
C VAL A 30 4.52 -9.77 12.97
N VAL A 31 3.43 -9.97 12.22
CA VAL A 31 2.09 -9.57 12.68
C VAL A 31 1.66 -10.39 13.88
N GLU A 32 1.86 -11.71 13.86
CA GLU A 32 1.59 -12.59 15.02
C GLU A 32 2.35 -12.15 16.27
N ALA A 33 3.63 -11.76 16.12
CA ALA A 33 4.46 -11.32 17.23
C ALA A 33 3.99 -10.01 17.89
N ILE A 34 3.27 -9.14 17.17
CA ILE A 34 2.78 -7.87 17.72
C ILE A 34 1.37 -7.97 18.33
N LEU A 35 0.57 -9.00 18.01
CA LEU A 35 -0.79 -9.13 18.56
C LEU A 35 -0.82 -9.14 20.11
N PRO A 36 0.06 -9.86 20.83
CA PRO A 36 0.08 -9.84 22.29
C PRO A 36 0.36 -8.45 22.89
N ILE A 37 1.00 -7.55 22.14
CA ILE A 37 1.28 -6.18 22.57
C ILE A 37 -0.03 -5.38 22.67
N PHE A 38 -0.97 -5.57 21.75
CA PHE A 38 -2.28 -4.91 21.82
C PHE A 38 -3.07 -5.32 23.07
N GLU A 39 -3.01 -6.61 23.42
CA GLU A 39 -3.62 -7.16 24.63
C GLU A 39 -2.95 -6.60 25.90
N ALA A 40 -1.61 -6.63 25.95
CA ALA A 40 -0.83 -6.15 27.08
C ALA A 40 -1.02 -4.65 27.36
N LEU A 41 -1.21 -3.85 26.31
CA LEU A 41 -1.48 -2.42 26.43
C LEU A 41 -2.96 -2.09 26.74
N ALA A 42 -3.86 -3.07 26.70
CA ALA A 42 -5.30 -2.91 26.94
C ALA A 42 -5.93 -1.76 26.13
N LEU A 43 -5.52 -1.60 24.87
CA LEU A 43 -6.00 -0.51 24.03
C LEU A 43 -7.49 -0.67 23.70
N PRO A 44 -8.26 0.43 23.55
CA PRO A 44 -9.65 0.39 23.10
C PRO A 44 -9.73 0.13 21.59
N ILE A 45 -9.19 -1.01 21.13
CA ILE A 45 -9.07 -1.37 19.72
C ILE A 45 -9.69 -2.75 19.50
N ASP A 46 -10.54 -2.84 18.47
CA ASP A 46 -11.07 -4.08 17.93
C ASP A 46 -10.26 -4.47 16.68
N LEU A 47 -9.65 -5.65 16.70
CA LEU A 47 -8.89 -6.17 15.58
C LEU A 47 -9.80 -7.02 14.69
N ASP A 48 -9.89 -6.67 13.41
CA ASP A 48 -10.60 -7.46 12.41
C ASP A 48 -9.65 -7.93 11.31
N PHE A 49 -9.55 -9.25 11.12
CA PHE A 49 -8.57 -9.85 10.23
C PHE A 49 -9.11 -9.99 8.80
N GLY A 50 -8.30 -9.62 7.81
CA GLY A 50 -8.59 -9.75 6.38
C GLY A 50 -7.47 -10.47 5.63
N GLN A 51 -7.83 -11.14 4.54
CA GLN A 51 -6.87 -11.83 3.67
C GLN A 51 -6.27 -10.87 2.64
N ILE A 52 -4.99 -11.00 2.35
CA ILE A 52 -4.31 -10.20 1.34
C ILE A 52 -3.05 -10.94 0.89
N GLY A 53 -2.56 -10.63 -0.31
CA GLY A 53 -1.23 -11.04 -0.72
C GLY A 53 -1.23 -12.14 -1.78
N TRP A 54 -0.12 -12.85 -1.83
CA TRP A 54 0.23 -13.77 -2.90
C TRP A 54 -0.64 -15.02 -2.92
N GLU A 55 -1.05 -15.52 -1.76
CA GLU A 55 -1.94 -16.69 -1.71
C GLU A 55 -3.33 -16.37 -2.27
N CYS A 56 -3.86 -15.17 -2.02
CA CYS A 56 -5.11 -14.70 -2.62
C CYS A 56 -5.00 -14.62 -4.16
N TRP A 57 -3.85 -14.21 -4.69
CA TRP A 57 -3.58 -14.25 -6.13
C TRP A 57 -3.54 -15.68 -6.68
N ARG A 58 -2.78 -16.57 -6.03
CA ARG A 58 -2.60 -17.97 -6.44
C ARG A 58 -3.86 -18.81 -6.36
N THR A 59 -4.87 -18.39 -5.60
CA THR A 59 -6.11 -19.14 -5.39
C THR A 59 -7.30 -18.49 -6.10
N GLY A 60 -7.44 -17.17 -6.00
CA GLY A 60 -8.60 -16.42 -6.52
C GLY A 60 -8.29 -15.46 -7.67
N GLY A 61 -7.02 -15.27 -8.03
CA GLY A 61 -6.62 -14.29 -9.04
C GLY A 61 -6.89 -12.85 -8.64
N ASP A 62 -7.04 -12.58 -7.34
CA ASP A 62 -7.20 -11.24 -6.78
C ASP A 62 -6.37 -11.15 -5.50
N PRO A 63 -5.30 -10.35 -5.47
CA PRO A 63 -4.42 -10.31 -4.32
C PRO A 63 -5.01 -9.45 -3.17
N VAL A 64 -6.15 -8.76 -3.40
CA VAL A 64 -6.91 -8.06 -2.35
C VAL A 64 -8.41 -8.35 -2.54
N PRO A 65 -8.91 -9.48 -2.01
CA PRO A 65 -10.31 -9.89 -2.19
C PRO A 65 -11.33 -8.81 -1.80
N ALA A 66 -12.51 -8.85 -2.40
CA ALA A 66 -13.60 -7.91 -2.13
C ALA A 66 -14.01 -7.85 -0.64
N GLU A 67 -13.96 -8.99 0.06
CA GLU A 67 -14.21 -9.05 1.51
C GLU A 67 -13.19 -8.23 2.31
N THR A 68 -11.94 -8.21 1.89
CA THR A 68 -10.88 -7.42 2.52
C THR A 68 -11.10 -5.94 2.29
N TRP A 69 -11.55 -5.53 1.11
CA TRP A 69 -11.96 -4.15 0.86
C TRP A 69 -13.12 -3.71 1.73
N ALA A 70 -14.11 -4.59 1.97
CA ALA A 70 -15.21 -4.29 2.88
C ALA A 70 -14.73 -4.09 4.33
N LYS A 71 -13.75 -4.89 4.79
CA LYS A 71 -13.13 -4.74 6.11
C LYS A 71 -12.32 -3.44 6.22
N ILE A 72 -11.50 -3.14 5.22
CA ILE A 72 -10.73 -1.88 5.15
C ILE A 72 -11.68 -0.68 5.21
N ALA A 73 -12.78 -0.69 4.45
CA ALA A 73 -13.74 0.40 4.42
C ALA A 73 -14.50 0.60 5.74
N ALA A 74 -14.65 -0.47 6.55
CA ALA A 74 -15.33 -0.43 7.84
C ALA A 74 -14.37 -0.11 9.02
N ALA A 75 -13.06 -0.05 8.77
CA ALA A 75 -12.04 0.16 9.79
C ALA A 75 -11.58 1.63 9.86
N ASP A 76 -11.13 2.04 11.04
CA ASP A 76 -10.53 3.36 11.27
C ASP A 76 -9.06 3.40 10.82
N ALA A 77 -8.38 2.25 10.87
CA ALA A 77 -7.00 2.08 10.42
C ALA A 77 -6.75 0.68 9.87
N THR A 78 -5.69 0.52 9.08
CA THR A 78 -5.24 -0.77 8.56
C THR A 78 -3.80 -1.03 8.99
N LEU A 79 -3.56 -2.18 9.59
CA LEU A 79 -2.24 -2.72 9.89
C LEU A 79 -1.89 -3.75 8.80
N LEU A 80 -0.85 -3.48 8.03
CA LEU A 80 -0.41 -4.32 6.93
C LEU A 80 0.98 -4.91 7.21
N GLY A 81 1.07 -6.24 7.23
CA GLY A 81 2.33 -6.97 7.25
C GLY A 81 3.07 -6.92 5.91
N ALA A 82 4.28 -7.49 5.86
CA ALA A 82 5.03 -7.55 4.61
C ALA A 82 4.24 -8.32 3.53
N ILE A 83 4.33 -7.87 2.27
CA ILE A 83 3.60 -8.45 1.15
C ILE A 83 4.59 -8.89 0.08
N THR A 84 4.33 -10.04 -0.54
CA THR A 84 5.07 -10.50 -1.71
C THR A 84 4.55 -9.83 -2.96
N SER A 85 5.44 -9.32 -3.80
CA SER A 85 5.12 -8.81 -5.13
C SER A 85 6.17 -9.30 -6.11
N LYS A 86 5.73 -10.04 -7.13
CA LYS A 86 6.59 -10.56 -8.19
C LYS A 86 6.36 -9.81 -9.49
N ALA A 87 7.28 -9.99 -10.44
CA ALA A 87 7.12 -9.46 -11.79
C ALA A 87 5.86 -10.04 -12.46
N LEU A 88 5.29 -9.31 -13.41
CA LEU A 88 4.03 -9.69 -14.07
C LEU A 88 4.07 -11.09 -14.67
N GLN A 89 5.17 -11.45 -15.36
CA GLN A 89 5.35 -12.77 -15.97
C GLN A 89 5.29 -13.91 -14.95
N GLU A 90 5.92 -13.71 -13.78
CA GLU A 90 5.89 -14.71 -12.70
C GLU A 90 4.50 -14.78 -12.05
N ALA A 91 3.82 -13.65 -11.90
CA ALA A 91 2.45 -13.61 -11.38
C ALA A 91 1.47 -14.33 -12.30
N GLU A 92 1.52 -14.07 -13.61
CA GLU A 92 0.68 -14.76 -14.59
C GLU A 92 0.95 -16.27 -14.63
N ALA A 93 2.22 -16.68 -14.50
CA ALA A 93 2.60 -18.09 -14.45
C ALA A 93 2.08 -18.82 -13.19
N GLU A 94 1.80 -18.11 -12.10
CA GLU A 94 1.25 -18.64 -10.85
C GLU A 94 -0.26 -18.44 -10.70
N LEU A 95 -0.91 -17.80 -11.67
CA LEU A 95 -2.37 -17.69 -11.70
C LEU A 95 -3.01 -19.08 -11.93
N PRO A 96 -4.12 -19.43 -11.23
CA PRO A 96 -4.84 -20.67 -11.48
C PRO A 96 -5.16 -20.88 -12.95
N GLU A 97 -4.98 -22.11 -13.44
CA GLU A 97 -5.20 -22.45 -14.85
C GLU A 97 -6.58 -22.02 -15.34
N GLN A 98 -7.61 -22.20 -14.49
CA GLN A 98 -8.99 -21.82 -14.76
C GLN A 98 -9.19 -20.30 -14.94
N LEU A 99 -8.24 -19.49 -14.48
CA LEU A 99 -8.28 -18.03 -14.52
C LEU A 99 -7.30 -17.42 -15.53
N ARG A 100 -6.41 -18.20 -16.17
CA ARG A 100 -5.38 -17.67 -17.10
C ARG A 100 -5.94 -16.98 -18.33
N ASN A 101 -7.10 -17.42 -18.83
CA ASN A 101 -7.77 -16.81 -19.97
C ASN A 101 -8.73 -15.68 -19.58
N THR A 102 -8.62 -15.16 -18.36
CA THR A 102 -9.41 -14.02 -17.89
C THR A 102 -8.59 -12.74 -17.98
N SER A 103 -9.24 -11.58 -18.11
CA SER A 103 -8.58 -10.26 -18.19
C SER A 103 -8.00 -9.77 -16.85
N ARG A 104 -7.48 -10.70 -16.02
CA ARG A 104 -6.88 -10.40 -14.71
C ARG A 104 -5.42 -10.03 -14.90
N VAL A 105 -5.04 -8.89 -14.34
CA VAL A 105 -3.67 -8.40 -14.33
C VAL A 105 -3.24 -8.25 -12.88
N TYR A 106 -2.09 -8.82 -12.53
CA TYR A 106 -1.55 -8.67 -11.19
C TYR A 106 -1.11 -7.22 -10.95
N VAL A 107 -1.62 -6.62 -9.88
CA VAL A 107 -1.16 -5.35 -9.36
C VAL A 107 -0.82 -5.54 -7.89
N SER A 108 0.37 -5.10 -7.47
CA SER A 108 0.83 -5.23 -6.08
C SER A 108 -0.23 -4.71 -5.09
N PRO A 109 -0.60 -5.47 -4.04
CA PRO A 109 -1.54 -5.03 -3.02
C PRO A 109 -1.22 -3.65 -2.44
N VAL A 110 0.07 -3.39 -2.20
CA VAL A 110 0.54 -2.12 -1.65
C VAL A 110 0.23 -0.96 -2.59
N ILE A 111 0.39 -1.15 -3.91
CA ILE A 111 0.04 -0.12 -4.90
C ILE A 111 -1.48 0.08 -4.93
N GLN A 112 -2.27 -1.00 -4.93
CA GLN A 112 -3.73 -0.92 -4.93
C GLN A 112 -4.25 -0.15 -3.71
N LEU A 113 -3.76 -0.47 -2.50
CA LEU A 113 -4.14 0.22 -1.26
C LEU A 113 -3.78 1.70 -1.32
N ARG A 114 -2.56 2.03 -1.76
CA ARG A 114 -2.12 3.44 -1.85
C ARG A 114 -2.99 4.27 -2.77
N GLN A 115 -3.32 3.73 -3.95
CA GLN A 115 -4.14 4.44 -4.94
C GLN A 115 -5.60 4.52 -4.51
N ARG A 116 -6.24 3.39 -4.15
CA ARG A 116 -7.67 3.35 -3.82
C ARG A 116 -8.02 4.11 -2.54
N LEU A 117 -7.10 4.15 -1.57
CA LEU A 117 -7.29 4.86 -0.30
C LEU A 117 -6.69 6.28 -0.32
N SER A 118 -6.16 6.73 -1.46
CA SER A 118 -5.53 8.05 -1.60
C SER A 118 -4.42 8.32 -0.56
N LEU A 119 -3.58 7.33 -0.27
CA LEU A 119 -2.50 7.41 0.73
C LEU A 119 -1.26 8.10 0.14
N TYR A 120 -1.38 9.41 -0.11
CA TYR A 120 -0.39 10.21 -0.85
C TYR A 120 0.96 10.38 -0.13
N ALA A 121 0.99 10.34 1.21
CA ALA A 121 2.21 10.56 1.99
C ALA A 121 2.68 9.25 2.65
N ASN A 122 3.89 8.82 2.31
CA ASN A 122 4.59 7.75 3.02
C ASN A 122 5.62 8.37 3.98
N VAL A 123 5.28 8.38 5.27
CA VAL A 123 6.12 8.91 6.35
C VAL A 123 7.08 7.82 6.83
N ARG A 124 8.39 8.08 6.75
CA ARG A 124 9.45 7.13 7.16
C ARG A 124 10.39 7.76 8.18
N PRO A 125 10.06 7.69 9.48
CA PRO A 125 10.96 8.12 10.54
C PRO A 125 12.20 7.22 10.59
N VAL A 126 13.37 7.84 10.72
CA VAL A 126 14.66 7.15 10.87
C VAL A 126 15.29 7.66 12.17
N THR A 127 15.45 6.78 13.15
CA THR A 127 16.01 7.10 14.46
C THR A 127 17.06 6.09 14.86
N ASP A 128 18.08 6.56 15.56
CA ASP A 128 19.08 5.69 16.19
C ASP A 128 18.45 4.90 17.34
N VAL A 129 18.37 3.58 17.17
CA VAL A 129 17.78 2.66 18.15
C VAL A 129 18.67 2.44 19.38
N LEU A 130 19.98 2.76 19.29
CA LEU A 130 20.90 2.69 20.42
C LEU A 130 20.83 3.96 21.31
N GLY A 131 20.13 5.00 20.86
CA GLY A 131 19.96 6.23 21.63
C GLY A 131 21.18 7.17 21.63
N GLU A 132 22.20 6.89 20.81
CA GLU A 132 23.42 7.71 20.71
C GLU A 132 23.22 9.00 19.89
N GLY A 133 22.05 9.17 19.27
CA GLY A 133 21.71 10.40 18.54
C GLY A 133 22.48 10.61 17.24
N ARG A 134 23.08 9.55 16.66
CA ARG A 134 23.89 9.64 15.43
C ARG A 134 23.10 10.12 14.22
N PHE A 135 21.80 9.82 14.20
CA PHE A 135 20.87 10.26 13.17
C PHE A 135 19.45 10.34 13.71
N ARG A 136 18.72 11.37 13.25
CA ARG A 136 17.29 11.55 13.49
C ARG A 136 16.69 12.42 12.39
N PHE A 137 16.00 11.79 11.44
CA PHE A 137 15.33 12.50 10.36
C PHE A 137 14.12 11.71 9.87
N THR A 138 13.27 12.35 9.08
CA THR A 138 12.08 11.72 8.50
C THR A 138 12.09 11.94 7.00
N VAL A 139 11.90 10.85 6.23
CA VAL A 139 11.63 10.96 4.79
C VAL A 139 10.13 11.01 4.59
N ILE A 140 9.64 12.07 3.95
CA ILE A 140 8.27 12.16 3.45
C ILE A 140 8.32 11.85 1.96
N ARG A 141 7.78 10.70 1.58
CA ARG A 141 7.77 10.25 0.18
C ARG A 141 6.36 10.39 -0.40
N GLU A 142 6.27 11.00 -1.57
CA GLU A 142 5.09 10.93 -2.44
C GLU A 142 4.85 9.46 -2.86
N ASN A 143 3.61 9.01 -2.79
CA ASN A 143 3.28 7.59 -2.75
C ASN A 143 2.16 7.16 -3.73
N THR A 144 1.66 8.07 -4.56
CA THR A 144 0.53 7.88 -5.48
C THR A 144 0.88 8.07 -6.96
N GLU A 145 1.94 8.80 -7.32
CA GLU A 145 2.32 9.10 -8.71
C GLU A 145 3.73 8.58 -9.06
N GLY A 146 4.37 9.22 -10.06
CA GLY A 146 5.67 8.84 -10.58
C GLY A 146 5.66 7.51 -11.32
N LEU A 147 6.74 6.73 -11.19
CA LEU A 147 6.88 5.44 -11.86
C LEU A 147 5.87 4.39 -11.37
N TYR A 148 5.19 4.62 -10.24
CA TYR A 148 4.17 3.72 -9.72
C TYR A 148 2.76 4.03 -10.23
N ALA A 149 2.61 4.99 -11.13
CA ALA A 149 1.33 5.31 -11.77
C ALA A 149 0.82 4.19 -12.72
N GLY A 150 1.66 3.22 -13.05
CA GLY A 150 1.31 2.12 -13.97
C GLY A 150 1.21 2.54 -15.44
N LEU A 151 1.88 3.64 -15.80
CA LEU A 151 1.93 4.18 -17.17
C LEU A 151 3.14 3.62 -17.92
N ASP A 152 3.18 2.29 -18.08
CA ASP A 152 4.23 1.58 -18.79
C ASP A 152 3.69 1.05 -20.13
N PHE A 153 4.29 1.51 -21.23
CA PHE A 153 3.86 1.14 -22.58
C PHE A 153 5.04 0.61 -23.38
N ALA A 154 4.85 -0.49 -24.11
CA ALA A 154 5.86 -1.01 -25.03
C ALA A 154 6.15 -0.01 -26.18
N ALA A 155 5.12 0.70 -26.64
CA ALA A 155 5.21 1.83 -27.53
C ALA A 155 4.31 2.94 -26.99
N ILE A 156 4.74 4.20 -27.11
CA ILE A 156 3.98 5.34 -26.63
C ILE A 156 2.64 5.41 -27.40
N PRO A 157 1.49 5.36 -26.72
CA PRO A 157 0.20 5.49 -27.39
C PRO A 157 0.05 6.83 -28.12
N ALA A 158 -0.63 6.82 -29.25
CA ALA A 158 -0.79 8.01 -30.10
C ALA A 158 -1.45 9.17 -29.33
N GLU A 159 -2.30 8.87 -28.36
CA GLU A 159 -2.95 9.86 -27.49
C GLU A 159 -1.96 10.72 -26.70
N PHE A 160 -0.73 10.25 -26.45
CA PHE A 160 0.30 11.02 -25.75
C PHE A 160 1.16 11.88 -26.68
N GLU A 161 1.04 11.77 -28.00
CA GLU A 161 1.80 12.59 -28.94
C GLU A 161 1.65 14.10 -28.72
N PRO A 162 0.44 14.66 -28.46
CA PRO A 162 0.29 16.09 -28.22
C PRO A 162 1.08 16.55 -27.00
N VAL A 163 1.10 15.75 -25.93
CA VAL A 163 1.83 16.04 -24.68
C VAL A 163 3.34 16.03 -24.93
N LEU A 164 3.83 15.07 -25.73
CA LEU A 164 5.25 14.99 -26.08
C LEU A 164 5.70 16.15 -26.98
N LYS A 165 4.85 16.55 -27.93
CA LYS A 165 5.10 17.66 -28.86
C LYS A 165 5.00 19.02 -28.17
N ALA A 166 4.19 19.16 -27.11
CA ALA A 166 4.03 20.40 -26.35
C ALA A 166 5.23 20.78 -25.45
N ARG A 167 6.36 20.04 -25.48
CA ARG A 167 7.47 20.21 -24.53
C ARG A 167 8.26 21.51 -24.71
N ASN A 168 7.80 22.57 -24.03
CA ASN A 168 8.61 23.64 -23.43
C ASN A 168 8.70 23.43 -21.90
N TRP A 169 9.19 22.27 -21.43
CA TRP A 169 9.40 22.05 -20.00
C TRP A 169 10.75 22.67 -19.54
N PRO A 170 10.76 23.56 -18.54
CA PRO A 170 11.96 24.34 -18.13
C PRO A 170 13.11 23.51 -17.55
N GLY A 171 12.94 22.20 -17.36
CA GLY A 171 13.96 21.28 -16.84
C GLY A 171 14.71 20.45 -17.89
N ARG A 172 14.56 20.70 -19.21
CA ARG A 172 15.26 19.90 -20.24
C ARG A 172 16.78 20.14 -20.18
N PRO A 173 17.61 19.11 -19.89
CA PRO A 173 19.06 19.22 -19.97
C PRO A 173 19.44 19.66 -21.39
N GLY A 174 20.15 20.79 -21.50
CA GLY A 174 20.61 21.36 -22.77
C GLY A 174 19.76 22.48 -23.39
N THR A 175 18.68 22.93 -22.74
CA THR A 175 17.89 24.09 -23.25
C THR A 175 17.91 25.35 -22.38
N ALA A 176 18.51 25.29 -21.18
CA ALA A 176 18.77 26.49 -20.41
C ALA A 176 20.00 27.21 -20.98
N THR A 177 19.80 28.30 -21.72
CA THR A 177 20.77 29.40 -21.75
C THR A 177 20.92 29.89 -20.31
N ARG A 178 21.86 29.29 -19.56
CA ARG A 178 22.22 29.78 -18.23
C ARG A 178 22.64 31.25 -18.39
N PRO A 179 22.06 32.20 -17.64
CA PRO A 179 22.66 33.52 -17.55
C PRO A 179 24.08 33.31 -17.02
N ARG A 180 25.09 33.75 -17.78
CA ARG A 180 26.47 33.81 -17.26
C ARG A 180 26.42 34.69 -16.01
N MET A 181 26.55 34.09 -14.83
CA MET A 181 26.90 34.84 -13.63
C MET A 181 28.22 35.54 -13.94
N ARG A 182 28.17 36.87 -14.02
CA ARG A 182 29.36 37.70 -14.02
C ARG A 182 30.05 37.47 -12.68
N ARG A 183 31.35 37.19 -12.74
CA ARG A 183 32.23 37.11 -11.58
C ARG A 183 32.26 38.46 -10.86
#